data_AF-A0A6B9Y6Q9-F1
#
_entry.id   AF-A0A6B9Y6Q9-F1
#
_cell.length_a   1.000
_cell.length_b   1.000
_cell.length_c   1.000
_cell.angle_alpha   90.00
_cell.angle_beta   90.00
_cell.angle_gamma   90.00
#
_symmetry.space_group_name_H-M   'P 1'
#
loop_
_entity.id
_entity.type
_entity.pdbx_description
1 polymer ?
#
loop_
_entity_poly.entity_id
_entity_poly.type
_entity_poly.pdbx_seq_one_letter_code
_entity_poly.pdbx_strand_id
1 'polypeptide(L)'
;MELNRPQKDNLVVLSVPENTNDWIIDKLREPSFTRYLRETRAVAEIGACWTEIVGRGCGIPEEIVLRVEKVENDNDIGDRTEFDFILRSDPELS
;
A
#
# COMPACT_ATOMS: atom_id res chain seq x y z
N MET A 1 18.46 18.33 24.62
CA MET A 1 17.44 19.12 23.90
C MET A 1 17.22 18.42 22.57
N GLU A 2 16.36 17.41 22.54
CA GLU A 2 15.90 16.85 21.26
C GLU A 2 14.70 17.67 20.83
N LEU A 3 14.84 18.35 19.70
CA LEU A 3 13.76 19.03 19.03
C LEU A 3 12.70 17.99 18.70
N ASN A 4 11.54 18.11 19.35
CA ASN A 4 10.30 17.46 18.93
C ASN A 4 9.94 18.02 17.55
N ARG A 5 10.61 17.55 16.49
CA ARG A 5 10.15 17.79 15.13
C ARG A 5 8.72 17.27 15.10
N PRO A 6 7.76 18.02 14.56
CA PRO A 6 6.52 17.38 14.14
C PRO A 6 6.95 16.28 13.15
N GLN A 7 6.89 15.02 13.59
CA GLN A 7 7.08 13.88 12.70
C GLN A 7 5.92 14.00 11.71
N LYS A 8 6.24 14.39 10.47
CA LYS A 8 5.24 14.48 9.41
C LYS A 8 4.65 13.08 9.21
N ASP A 9 3.37 13.01 8.90
CA ASP A 9 2.73 11.75 8.56
C ASP A 9 3.46 11.13 7.36
N ASN A 10 3.90 9.88 7.51
CA ASN A 10 4.63 9.16 6.47
C ASN A 10 3.62 8.81 5.38
N LEU A 11 3.92 9.09 4.12
CA LEU A 11 3.06 8.71 3.00
C LEU A 11 3.76 7.65 2.15
N VAL A 12 3.12 6.50 1.99
CA VAL A 12 3.58 5.44 1.10
C VAL A 12 2.61 5.33 -0.07
N VAL A 13 3.10 5.53 -1.28
CA VAL A 13 2.32 5.36 -2.50
C VAL A 13 2.59 3.98 -3.07
N LEU A 14 1.53 3.21 -3.21
CA LEU A 14 1.55 1.85 -3.75
C LEU A 14 0.91 1.86 -5.13
N SER A 15 1.55 1.21 -6.09
CA SER A 15 0.92 0.89 -7.35
C SER A 15 0.27 -0.47 -7.35
N VAL A 16 -0.83 -0.57 -8.08
CA VAL A 16 -1.57 -1.80 -8.36
C VAL A 16 -1.75 -1.93 -9.88
N PRO A 17 -1.69 -3.13 -10.49
CA PRO A 17 -1.86 -3.29 -11.93
C PRO A 17 -3.15 -2.67 -12.45
N GLU A 18 -3.09 -1.98 -13.59
CA GLU A 18 -4.26 -1.31 -14.20
C GLU A 18 -5.38 -2.27 -14.63
N ASN A 19 -5.05 -3.56 -14.84
CA ASN A 19 -6.02 -4.61 -15.13
C ASN A 19 -6.73 -5.16 -13.86
N THR A 20 -6.40 -4.62 -12.69
CA THR A 20 -7.06 -4.99 -11.43
C THR A 20 -8.49 -4.44 -11.42
N ASN A 21 -9.45 -5.30 -11.07
CA ASN A 21 -10.85 -4.93 -10.98
C ASN A 21 -11.10 -3.82 -9.94
N ASP A 22 -11.98 -2.86 -10.26
CA ASP A 22 -12.38 -1.75 -9.40
C ASP A 22 -12.82 -2.19 -8.00
N TRP A 23 -13.50 -3.33 -7.88
CA TRP A 23 -13.89 -3.87 -6.56
C TRP A 23 -12.68 -4.16 -5.66
N ILE A 24 -11.59 -4.68 -6.23
CA ILE A 24 -10.34 -4.91 -5.48
C ILE A 24 -9.72 -3.56 -5.11
N ILE A 25 -9.71 -2.59 -6.03
CA ILE A 25 -9.20 -1.23 -5.77
C ILE A 25 -9.94 -0.58 -4.59
N ASP A 26 -11.26 -0.70 -4.54
CA ASP A 26 -12.07 -0.20 -3.44
C ASP A 26 -11.68 -0.87 -2.10
N LYS A 27 -11.43 -2.18 -2.12
CA LYS A 27 -10.98 -2.91 -0.93
C LYS A 27 -9.62 -2.46 -0.41
N LEU A 28 -8.69 -2.09 -1.28
CA LEU A 28 -7.39 -1.57 -0.86
C LEU A 28 -7.50 -0.24 -0.11
N ARG A 29 -8.49 0.58 -0.48
CA ARG A 29 -8.77 1.88 0.15
C ARG A 29 -9.52 1.76 1.48
N GLU A 30 -9.96 0.57 1.87
CA GLU A 30 -10.66 0.39 3.14
C GLU A 30 -9.72 0.59 4.35
N PRO A 31 -10.20 1.20 5.44
CA PRO A 31 -9.39 1.39 6.66
C PRO A 31 -8.89 0.07 7.26
N SER A 32 -9.63 -1.03 7.09
CA SER A 32 -9.24 -2.36 7.52
C SER A 32 -7.98 -2.86 6.79
N PHE A 33 -7.91 -2.65 5.48
CA PHE A 33 -6.77 -3.08 4.67
C PHE A 33 -5.53 -2.24 4.95
N THR A 34 -5.67 -0.91 4.99
CA THR A 34 -4.55 -0.01 5.34
C THR A 34 -4.04 -0.25 6.75
N ARG A 35 -4.92 -0.55 7.72
CA ARG A 35 -4.52 -1.01 9.05
C ARG A 35 -3.73 -2.31 8.99
N TYR A 36 -4.19 -3.30 8.25
CA TYR A 36 -3.47 -4.56 8.06
C TYR A 36 -2.06 -4.34 7.49
N LEU A 37 -1.89 -3.43 6.53
CA LEU A 37 -0.56 -3.08 6.02
C LEU A 37 0.35 -2.51 7.12
N ARG A 38 -0.18 -1.65 8.00
CA ARG A 38 0.59 -1.13 9.15
C ARG A 38 1.02 -2.22 10.12
N GLU A 39 0.15 -3.21 10.34
CA GLU A 39 0.41 -4.29 11.29
C GLU A 39 1.39 -5.34 10.74
N THR A 40 1.42 -5.53 9.42
CA THR A 40 2.21 -6.59 8.77
C THR A 40 3.51 -6.12 8.13
N ARG A 41 3.63 -4.83 7.85
CA ARG A 41 4.81 -4.25 7.20
C ARG A 41 5.54 -3.36 8.20
N ALA A 42 6.85 -3.59 8.34
CA ALA A 42 7.72 -2.76 9.18
C ALA A 42 8.31 -1.58 8.40
N VAL A 43 8.68 -1.81 7.13
CA VAL A 43 9.36 -0.81 6.29
C VAL A 43 8.81 -0.79 4.86
N ALA A 44 8.81 0.39 4.24
CA ALA A 44 8.50 0.61 2.84
C ALA A 44 9.76 0.97 2.04
N GLU A 45 10.26 0.05 1.23
CA GLU A 45 11.38 0.33 0.32
C GLU A 45 10.86 0.60 -1.08
N ILE A 46 11.28 1.69 -1.72
CA ILE A 46 10.88 2.00 -3.10
C ILE A 46 11.29 0.85 -4.02
N GLY A 47 10.36 0.40 -4.85
CA GLY A 47 10.51 -0.77 -5.73
C GLY A 47 10.19 -2.11 -5.07
N ALA A 48 9.98 -2.15 -3.74
CA ALA A 48 9.56 -3.37 -3.08
C ALA A 48 8.17 -3.81 -3.56
N CYS A 49 8.03 -5.10 -3.81
CA CYS A 49 6.77 -5.73 -4.19
C CYS A 49 6.19 -6.51 -3.02
N TRP A 50 4.91 -6.31 -2.76
CA TRP A 50 4.14 -6.97 -1.72
C TRP A 50 3.00 -7.76 -2.35
N THR A 51 3.04 -9.07 -2.18
CA THR A 51 1.95 -9.95 -2.61
C THR A 51 0.90 -10.02 -1.52
N GLU A 52 -0.34 -9.66 -1.86
CA GLU A 52 -1.48 -9.62 -0.93
C GLU A 52 -2.67 -10.39 -1.49
N ILE A 53 -3.44 -11.01 -0.60
CA ILE A 53 -4.68 -11.71 -0.95
C ILE A 53 -5.86 -10.89 -0.44
N VAL A 54 -6.61 -10.31 -1.37
CA VAL A 54 -7.77 -9.44 -1.09
C VAL A 54 -9.07 -10.24 -1.29
N GLY A 55 -10.11 -9.91 -0.52
CA GLY A 55 -11.44 -10.51 -0.71
C GLY A 55 -11.77 -11.72 0.16
N ARG A 56 -10.94 -12.06 1.15
CA ARG A 56 -11.29 -13.08 2.16
C ARG A 56 -12.51 -12.63 2.97
N GLY A 57 -13.70 -13.15 2.65
CA GLY A 57 -14.93 -13.02 3.45
C GLY A 57 -16.18 -12.52 2.71
N CYS A 58 -16.07 -11.93 1.53
CA CYS A 58 -17.23 -11.41 0.77
C CYS A 58 -17.06 -11.52 -0.77
N GLY A 59 -16.11 -12.34 -1.25
CA GLY A 59 -15.82 -12.52 -2.68
C GLY A 59 -14.89 -13.71 -2.95
N ILE A 60 -14.49 -13.87 -4.21
CA ILE A 60 -13.42 -14.81 -4.60
C ILE A 60 -12.09 -14.15 -4.19
N PRO A 61 -11.22 -14.82 -3.43
CA PRO A 61 -9.92 -14.25 -3.08
C PRO A 61 -9.08 -14.06 -4.33
N GLU A 62 -8.56 -12.85 -4.53
CA GLU A 62 -7.63 -12.52 -5.60
C GLU A 62 -6.27 -12.17 -5.02
N GLU A 63 -5.22 -12.68 -5.66
CA GLU A 63 -3.85 -12.34 -5.34
C GLU A 63 -3.43 -11.14 -6.19
N ILE A 64 -2.92 -10.11 -5.53
CA ILE A 64 -2.41 -8.90 -6.20
C ILE A 64 -0.99 -8.60 -5.74
N VAL A 65 -0.25 -7.92 -6.61
CA VAL A 65 1.10 -7.42 -6.29
C VAL A 65 1.07 -5.91 -6.20
N LEU A 66 1.20 -5.40 -4.98
CA LEU A 66 1.40 -3.99 -4.69
C LEU A 66 2.88 -3.67 -4.86
N ARG A 67 3.24 -2.52 -5.45
CA ARG A 67 4.63 -2.07 -5.53
C ARG A 67 4.76 -0.70 -4.90
N VAL A 68 5.77 -0.53 -4.04
CA VAL A 68 6.08 0.78 -3.45
C VAL A 68 6.66 1.68 -4.54
N GLU A 69 5.91 2.70 -4.94
CA GLU A 69 6.37 3.68 -5.94
C GLU A 69 7.05 4.86 -5.28
N LYS A 70 6.56 5.25 -4.10
CA LYS A 70 7.04 6.45 -3.40
C LYS A 70 6.92 6.28 -1.90
N VAL A 71 7.89 6.85 -1.20
CA VAL A 71 7.88 7.01 0.24
C VAL A 71 8.23 8.46 0.56
N GLU A 72 7.37 9.13 1.32
CA GLU A 72 7.60 10.50 1.78
C GLU A 72 7.94 10.52 3.27
N ASN A 73 8.88 11.41 3.63
CA ASN A 73 9.40 11.65 4.97
C ASN A 73 10.29 10.52 5.51
N ASP A 74 9.73 9.32 5.72
CA ASP A 74 10.43 8.18 6.34
C ASP A 74 9.84 6.84 5.83
N ASN A 75 10.67 5.79 5.79
CA ASN A 75 10.28 4.46 5.33
C ASN A 75 9.79 3.53 6.44
N ASP A 76 9.90 3.90 7.71
CA ASP A 76 9.25 3.16 8.80
C ASP A 76 7.72 3.26 8.67
N ILE A 77 7.08 2.09 8.66
CA ILE A 77 5.63 1.96 8.65
C ILE A 77 5.15 1.88 10.10
N GLY A 78 4.27 2.79 10.49
CA GLY A 78 3.68 2.83 11.82
C GLY A 78 2.27 3.41 11.81
N ASP A 79 1.74 3.72 13.00
CA ASP A 79 0.35 4.13 13.19
C ASP A 79 -0.06 5.39 12.39
N ARG A 80 0.91 6.24 12.08
CA ARG A 80 0.73 7.50 11.33
C ARG A 80 1.02 7.38 9.84
N THR A 81 1.34 6.19 9.34
CA THR A 81 1.64 5.99 7.93
C THR A 81 0.36 5.96 7.11
N GLU A 82 0.21 6.91 6.20
CA GLU A 82 -0.85 6.93 5.19
C GLU A 82 -0.43 6.12 3.96
N PHE A 83 -1.41 5.45 3.35
CA PHE A 83 -1.22 4.69 2.12
C PHE A 83 -2.11 5.27 1.03
N ASP A 84 -1.52 5.58 -0.11
CA ASP A 84 -2.26 5.92 -1.33
C ASP A 84 -2.03 4.87 -2.41
N PHE A 85 -3.04 4.68 -3.25
CA PHE A 85 -3.05 3.65 -4.28
C PHE A 85 -3.25 4.26 -5.66
N ILE A 86 -2.30 3.99 -6.56
CA ILE A 86 -2.34 4.41 -7.95
C ILE A 86 -2.32 3.20 -8.90
N LEU A 87 -2.86 3.36 -10.10
CA LEU A 87 -2.74 2.33 -11.12
C LEU A 87 -1.35 2.39 -11.76
N ARG A 88 -0.72 1.24 -11.98
CA ARG A 88 0.44 1.10 -12.86
C ARG A 88 0.05 0.37 -14.13
N SER A 89 0.56 0.85 -15.27
CA SER A 89 0.58 0.01 -16.46
C SER A 89 1.59 -1.11 -16.27
N ASP A 90 1.16 -2.33 -16.58
CA ASP A 90 2.01 -3.52 -16.52
C ASP A 90 2.52 -3.80 -17.95
N PRO A 91 3.78 -3.44 -18.28
CA PRO A 91 4.25 -3.50 -19.66
C PRO A 91 4.39 -4.94 -20.20
N GLU A 92 4.30 -5.95 -19.33
CA GLU A 92 4.39 -7.38 -19.69
C GLU A 92 3.06 -7.96 -20.22
N LEU A 93 1.97 -7.17 -20.24
CA LEU A 93 0.62 -7.60 -20.65
C LEU A 93 0.03 -6.82 -21.83
N SER A 94 0.83 -6.02 -22.56
CA SER A 94 0.41 -5.36 -23.81
C SER A 94 0.64 -6.20 -25.07
#